data_AF-B4SEA3-F1
#
_entry.id   AF-B4SEA3-F1
#
_cell.length_a   1.000
_cell.length_b   1.000
_cell.length_c   1.000
_cell.angle_alpha   90.00
_cell.angle_beta   90.00
_cell.angle_gamma   90.00
#
_symmetry.space_group_name_H-M   'P 1'
#
loop_
_entity.id
_entity.type
_entity.pdbx_description
1 polymer ?
#
loop_
_entity_poly.entity_id
_entity_poly.type
_entity_poly.pdbx_seq_one_letter_code
_entity_poly.pdbx_strand_id
1 'polypeptide(L)'
;MKEQLHANRIQLTYANVLSWTSTLGMIFVAAGYVIYVFQLLPSAVSPAEIAMNWHLRAAELHKAVPVPSGWDWVTQLGRGDVLSYLSIIYLSSVTMLCLVVIIPLFFREKDRIYTLIALLQVLVLVFAATGIISGGH
;
A
#
# COMPACT_ATOMS: atom_id res chain seq x y z
N MET A 1 26.44 -28.20 16.85
CA MET A 1 25.72 -26.96 16.51
C MET A 1 24.51 -27.33 15.63
N LYS A 2 23.40 -27.74 16.25
CA LYS A 2 22.26 -28.41 15.58
C LYS A 2 20.95 -27.67 15.88
N GLU A 3 21.01 -26.34 15.90
CA GLU A 3 19.93 -25.47 16.39
C GLU A 3 19.53 -24.36 15.40
N GLN A 4 19.86 -24.48 14.11
CA GLN A 4 19.67 -23.40 13.12
C GLN A 4 18.85 -23.81 11.86
N LEU A 5 18.22 -24.99 11.85
CA LEU A 5 17.54 -25.53 10.64
C LEU A 5 16.00 -25.56 10.71
N HIS A 6 15.38 -24.98 11.73
CA HIS A 6 13.92 -24.80 11.79
C HIS A 6 13.43 -23.43 11.31
N ALA A 7 14.34 -22.46 11.15
CA ALA A 7 14.05 -21.13 10.61
C ALA A 7 13.78 -21.09 9.09
N ASN A 8 13.99 -22.18 8.34
CA ASN A 8 14.26 -22.06 6.91
C ASN A 8 13.00 -21.86 6.03
N ARG A 9 11.92 -22.63 6.22
CA ARG A 9 10.82 -22.66 5.23
C ARG A 9 9.92 -21.43 5.27
N ILE A 10 9.52 -20.96 6.45
CA ILE A 10 8.66 -19.77 6.59
C ILE A 10 9.44 -18.51 6.17
N GLN A 11 10.68 -18.36 6.63
CA GLN A 11 11.51 -17.21 6.29
C GLN A 11 11.83 -17.15 4.80
N LEU A 12 12.14 -18.29 4.16
CA LEU A 12 12.32 -18.34 2.71
C LEU A 12 11.04 -17.98 1.95
N THR A 13 9.88 -18.46 2.41
CA THR A 13 8.61 -18.14 1.75
C THR A 13 8.30 -16.65 1.88
N TYR A 14 8.46 -16.08 3.07
CA TYR A 14 8.31 -14.64 3.29
C TYR A 14 9.29 -13.83 2.44
N ALA A 15 10.56 -14.17 2.44
CA ALA A 15 11.58 -13.47 1.67
C ALA A 15 11.32 -13.53 0.16
N ASN A 16 10.86 -14.67 -0.36
CA ASN A 16 10.50 -14.82 -1.77
C ASN A 16 9.30 -13.95 -2.14
N VAL A 17 8.24 -13.99 -1.33
CA VAL A 17 7.04 -13.17 -1.56
C VAL A 17 7.43 -11.69 -1.51
N LEU A 18 8.11 -11.27 -0.44
CA LEU A 18 8.53 -9.89 -0.25
C LEU A 18 9.45 -9.40 -1.38
N SER A 19 10.42 -10.22 -1.80
CA SER A 19 11.31 -9.88 -2.90
C SER A 19 10.52 -9.66 -4.19
N TRP A 20 9.66 -10.62 -4.56
CA TRP A 20 8.85 -10.53 -5.77
C TRP A 20 7.89 -9.34 -5.75
N THR A 21 7.17 -9.13 -4.65
CA THR A 21 6.24 -8.00 -4.51
C THR A 21 6.98 -6.66 -4.46
N SER A 22 8.16 -6.60 -3.85
CA SER A 22 8.93 -5.34 -3.80
C SER A 22 9.52 -4.99 -5.16
N THR A 23 10.04 -5.97 -5.91
CA THR A 23 10.48 -5.76 -7.29
C THR A 23 9.33 -5.31 -8.18
N LEU A 24 8.17 -5.95 -8.07
CA LEU A 24 6.97 -5.52 -8.80
C LEU A 24 6.54 -4.10 -8.40
N GLY A 25 6.61 -3.76 -7.10
CA GLY A 25 6.33 -2.43 -6.59
C GLY A 25 7.27 -1.36 -7.15
N MET A 26 8.57 -1.66 -7.26
CA MET A 26 9.51 -0.75 -7.90
C MET A 26 9.18 -0.50 -9.37
N ILE A 27 8.76 -1.54 -10.11
CA ILE A 27 8.31 -1.39 -11.50
C ILE A 27 7.08 -0.50 -11.57
N PHE A 28 6.09 -0.70 -10.68
CA PHE A 28 4.89 0.15 -10.63
C PHE A 28 5.24 1.60 -10.36
N VAL A 29 6.07 1.89 -9.35
CA VAL A 29 6.50 3.25 -9.03
C VAL A 29 7.22 3.90 -10.21
N ALA A 30 8.15 3.19 -10.85
CA ALA A 30 8.87 3.71 -12.01
C ALA A 30 7.92 4.00 -13.19
N ALA A 31 7.01 3.06 -13.50
CA ALA A 31 6.05 3.21 -14.58
C ALA A 31 5.05 4.35 -14.31
N GLY A 32 4.51 4.43 -13.10
CA GLY A 32 3.61 5.50 -12.68
C GLY A 32 4.28 6.88 -12.78
N TYR A 33 5.53 6.97 -12.29
CA TYR A 33 6.31 8.21 -12.38
C TYR A 33 6.57 8.65 -13.83
N VAL A 34 6.97 7.72 -14.71
CA VAL A 34 7.16 8.01 -16.14
C VAL A 34 5.86 8.52 -16.76
N ILE A 35 4.74 7.83 -16.52
CA ILE A 35 3.43 8.22 -17.05
C ILE A 35 3.02 9.62 -16.58
N TYR A 36 3.29 9.94 -15.31
CA TYR A 36 3.01 11.24 -14.73
C TYR A 36 3.90 12.36 -15.29
N VAL A 37 5.23 12.17 -15.33
CA VAL A 37 6.17 13.21 -15.79
C VAL A 37 6.00 13.52 -17.27
N PHE A 38 5.85 12.48 -18.11
CA PHE A 38 5.65 12.67 -19.54
C PHE A 38 4.20 13.06 -19.90
N GLN A 39 3.32 13.20 -18.89
CA GLN A 39 1.90 13.52 -19.08
C GLN A 39 1.23 12.63 -20.14
N LEU A 40 1.59 11.33 -20.14
CA LEU A 40 1.08 10.34 -21.10
C LEU A 40 -0.42 10.10 -20.92
N LEU A 41 -0.94 10.39 -19.73
CA LEU A 41 -2.36 10.36 -19.38
C LEU A 41 -2.77 11.71 -18.79
N PRO A 42 -4.06 12.10 -18.93
CA PRO A 42 -4.58 13.29 -18.27
C PRO A 42 -4.44 13.15 -16.75
N SER A 43 -3.95 14.20 -16.09
CA SER A 43 -3.84 14.25 -14.64
C SER A 43 -5.18 14.65 -14.01
N ALA A 44 -5.59 14.00 -12.92
CA ALA A 44 -6.77 14.37 -12.13
C ALA A 44 -6.61 15.75 -11.50
N VAL A 45 -5.39 16.01 -11.03
CA VAL A 45 -5.04 17.23 -10.33
C VAL A 45 -3.87 17.92 -11.03
N SER A 46 -4.03 19.21 -11.29
CA SER A 46 -2.95 20.02 -11.85
C SER A 46 -1.90 20.34 -10.78
N PRO A 47 -0.59 20.11 -11.05
CA PRO A 47 0.47 20.49 -10.12
C PRO A 47 0.47 21.99 -9.80
N ALA A 48 0.07 22.83 -10.76
CA ALA A 48 0.01 24.28 -10.59
C ALA A 48 -1.10 24.71 -9.62
N GLU A 49 -2.25 24.03 -9.64
CA GLU A 49 -3.37 24.31 -8.73
C GLU A 49 -3.00 23.93 -7.30
N ILE A 50 -2.31 22.80 -7.09
CA ILE A 50 -1.80 22.44 -5.75
C ILE A 50 -0.78 23.48 -5.28
N ALA A 51 0.17 23.88 -6.13
CA ALA A 51 1.21 24.85 -5.75
C ALA A 51 0.61 26.20 -5.33
N MET A 52 -0.42 26.67 -6.04
CA MET A 52 -1.10 27.93 -5.73
C MET A 52 -1.89 27.86 -4.40
N ASN A 53 -2.39 26.69 -4.05
CA ASN A 53 -3.19 26.46 -2.84
C ASN A 53 -2.40 25.85 -1.67
N TRP A 54 -1.08 25.66 -1.79
CA TRP A 54 -0.24 25.01 -0.76
C TRP A 54 -0.27 25.71 0.61
N HIS A 55 -0.61 26.99 0.62
CA HIS A 55 -0.76 27.79 1.85
C HIS A 55 -2.00 27.42 2.68
N LEU A 56 -2.97 26.70 2.10
CA LEU A 56 -4.20 26.28 2.78
C LEU A 56 -3.96 25.09 3.71
N ARG A 57 -4.79 24.96 4.75
CA ARG A 57 -4.79 23.75 5.58
C ARG A 57 -5.26 22.56 4.75
N ALA A 58 -4.82 21.34 5.09
CA ALA A 58 -5.18 20.12 4.35
C ALA A 58 -6.69 19.97 4.10
N ALA A 59 -7.52 20.26 5.11
CA ALA A 59 -8.98 20.19 5.00
C ALA A 59 -9.58 21.26 4.07
N GLU A 60 -8.91 22.41 3.91
CA GLU A 60 -9.33 23.50 3.02
C GLU A 60 -8.83 23.25 1.60
N LEU A 61 -7.58 22.77 1.45
CA LEU A 61 -7.01 22.36 0.17
C LEU A 61 -7.86 21.27 -0.49
N HIS A 62 -8.34 20.30 0.28
CA HIS A 62 -9.19 19.22 -0.21
C HIS A 62 -10.56 19.71 -0.72
N LYS A 63 -11.05 20.86 -0.23
CA LYS A 63 -12.27 21.51 -0.74
C LYS A 63 -11.98 22.37 -1.97
N ALA A 64 -10.78 22.94 -2.05
CA ALA A 64 -10.36 23.85 -3.11
C ALA A 64 -9.92 23.14 -4.40
N VAL A 65 -9.42 21.90 -4.28
CA VAL A 65 -8.88 21.11 -5.40
C VAL A 65 -9.62 19.78 -5.49
N PRO A 66 -10.04 19.32 -6.69
CA PRO A 66 -10.71 18.04 -6.89
C PRO A 66 -9.74 16.85 -6.73
N VAL A 67 -9.21 16.67 -5.52
CA VAL A 67 -8.32 15.56 -5.16
C VAL A 67 -9.18 14.34 -4.85
N PRO A 68 -8.92 13.17 -5.49
CA PRO A 68 -9.60 11.93 -5.14
C PRO A 68 -9.39 11.61 -3.66
N SER A 69 -10.46 11.29 -2.94
CA SER A 69 -10.45 11.01 -1.50
C SER A 69 -10.73 9.54 -1.21
N GLY A 70 -10.07 8.99 -0.19
CA GLY A 70 -10.37 7.62 0.30
C GLY A 70 -10.26 6.57 -0.81
N TRP A 71 -11.39 5.95 -1.18
CA TRP A 71 -11.48 4.91 -2.21
C TRP A 71 -11.84 5.43 -3.62
N ASP A 72 -11.97 6.74 -3.79
CA ASP A 72 -12.42 7.34 -5.05
C ASP A 72 -11.43 7.10 -6.21
N TRP A 73 -10.16 6.83 -5.91
CA TRP A 73 -9.13 6.46 -6.89
C TRP A 73 -9.51 5.23 -7.73
N VAL A 74 -10.36 4.31 -7.22
CA VAL A 74 -10.82 3.12 -7.96
C VAL A 74 -11.59 3.51 -9.22
N THR A 75 -12.29 4.64 -9.21
CA THR A 75 -13.06 5.12 -10.37
C THR A 75 -12.20 5.93 -11.35
N GLN A 76 -11.01 6.36 -10.95
CA GLN A 76 -10.16 7.31 -11.67
C GLN A 76 -8.85 6.70 -12.20
N LEU A 77 -8.78 5.37 -12.36
CA LEU A 77 -7.59 4.63 -12.82
C LEU A 77 -7.03 5.08 -14.17
N GLY A 78 -7.83 5.76 -15.00
CA GLY A 78 -7.39 6.32 -16.29
C GLY A 78 -6.56 7.60 -16.19
N ARG A 79 -6.28 8.11 -14.97
CA ARG A 79 -5.55 9.35 -14.74
C ARG A 79 -4.11 9.07 -14.29
N GLY A 80 -3.15 9.81 -14.83
CA GLY A 80 -1.71 9.50 -14.67
C GLY A 80 -1.19 9.66 -13.23
N ASP A 81 -1.71 10.65 -12.52
CA ASP A 81 -1.45 10.88 -11.09
C ASP A 81 -2.07 9.79 -10.20
N VAL A 82 -3.26 9.30 -10.56
CA VAL A 82 -3.91 8.18 -9.86
C VAL A 82 -3.10 6.89 -10.01
N LEU A 83 -2.44 6.67 -11.15
CA LEU A 83 -1.58 5.50 -11.34
C LEU A 83 -0.32 5.55 -10.46
N SER A 84 0.25 6.75 -10.28
CA SER A 84 1.34 6.96 -9.32
C SER A 84 0.86 6.73 -7.88
N TYR A 85 -0.34 7.20 -7.54
CA TYR A 85 -0.98 6.95 -6.24
C TYR A 85 -1.26 5.45 -6.01
N LEU A 86 -1.72 4.74 -7.02
CA LEU A 86 -1.94 3.28 -6.99
C LEU A 86 -0.65 2.52 -6.68
N SER A 87 0.48 2.99 -7.19
CA SER A 87 1.79 2.38 -6.92
C SER A 87 2.16 2.49 -5.43
N ILE A 88 1.81 3.61 -4.78
CA ILE A 88 1.99 3.80 -3.34
C ILE A 88 1.04 2.88 -2.57
N ILE A 89 -0.24 2.82 -2.94
CA ILE A 89 -1.22 1.91 -2.33
C ILE A 89 -0.73 0.47 -2.41
N TYR A 90 -0.25 0.05 -3.58
CA TYR A 90 0.32 -1.27 -3.77
C TYR A 90 1.47 -1.52 -2.79
N LEU A 91 2.44 -0.61 -2.71
CA LEU A 91 3.61 -0.78 -1.85
C LEU A 91 3.22 -0.85 -0.37
N SER A 92 2.28 -0.01 0.07
CA SER A 92 1.74 -0.07 1.44
C SER A 92 0.97 -1.37 1.72
N SER A 93 0.34 -1.97 0.70
CA SER A 93 -0.37 -3.25 0.84
C SER A 93 0.56 -4.48 0.92
N VAL A 94 1.83 -4.35 0.50
CA VAL A 94 2.79 -5.48 0.49
C VAL A 94 2.92 -6.11 1.88
N THR A 95 3.03 -5.30 2.93
CA THR A 95 3.11 -5.82 4.31
C THR A 95 1.89 -6.65 4.69
N MET A 96 0.69 -6.19 4.32
CA MET A 96 -0.55 -6.92 4.55
C MET A 96 -0.58 -8.24 3.77
N LEU A 97 -0.17 -8.21 2.49
CA LEU A 97 -0.09 -9.41 1.65
C LEU A 97 0.87 -10.45 2.23
N CYS A 98 2.07 -10.03 2.65
CA CYS A 98 3.04 -10.95 3.25
C CYS A 98 2.49 -11.61 4.52
N LEU A 99 1.81 -10.85 5.40
CA LEU A 99 1.20 -11.41 6.60
C LEU A 99 0.09 -12.43 6.27
N VAL A 100 -0.78 -12.11 5.30
CA VAL A 100 -1.82 -13.02 4.83
C VAL A 100 -1.23 -14.33 4.29
N VAL A 101 -0.10 -14.27 3.57
CA VAL A 101 0.57 -15.47 3.05
C VAL A 101 1.23 -16.29 4.17
N ILE A 102 1.73 -15.66 5.24
CA ILE A 102 2.37 -16.39 6.34
C ILE A 102 1.35 -17.07 7.28
N ILE A 103 0.16 -16.48 7.50
CA ILE A 103 -0.87 -17.05 8.40
C ILE A 103 -1.12 -18.56 8.19
N PRO A 104 -1.37 -19.07 6.96
CA PRO A 104 -1.58 -20.50 6.76
C PRO A 104 -0.33 -21.35 7.06
N LEU A 105 0.87 -20.80 6.96
CA LEU A 105 2.11 -21.47 7.32
C LEU A 105 2.23 -21.63 8.85
N PHE A 106 1.96 -20.57 9.62
CA PHE A 106 1.94 -20.65 11.09
C PHE A 106 0.85 -21.60 11.60
N PHE A 107 -0.31 -21.62 10.94
CA PHE A 107 -1.38 -22.56 11.29
C PHE A 107 -0.93 -24.03 11.10
N ARG A 108 -0.17 -24.31 10.04
CA ARG A 108 0.39 -25.66 9.76
C ARG A 108 1.50 -26.06 10.73
N GLU A 109 2.31 -25.11 11.17
CA GLU A 109 3.34 -25.33 12.21
C GLU A 109 2.76 -25.41 13.64
N LYS A 110 1.44 -25.22 13.79
CA LYS A 110 0.72 -25.20 15.08
C LYS A 110 1.20 -24.10 16.03
N ASP A 111 1.81 -23.06 15.51
CA ASP A 111 2.26 -21.93 16.32
C ASP A 111 1.11 -20.95 16.56
N ARG A 112 0.34 -21.22 17.62
CA ARG A 112 -0.90 -20.50 17.93
C ARG A 112 -0.66 -19.03 18.29
N ILE A 113 0.47 -18.72 18.91
CA ILE A 113 0.78 -17.34 19.34
C ILE A 113 1.10 -16.50 18.11
N TYR A 114 2.02 -16.94 17.24
CA TYR A 114 2.34 -16.18 16.02
C TYR A 114 1.17 -16.12 15.04
N THR A 115 0.35 -17.18 14.96
CA THR A 115 -0.89 -17.14 14.16
C THR A 115 -1.85 -16.07 14.65
N LEU A 116 -2.07 -15.97 15.97
CA LEU A 116 -2.97 -14.97 16.55
C LEU A 116 -2.43 -13.55 16.32
N ILE A 117 -1.14 -13.32 16.53
CA ILE A 117 -0.51 -12.00 16.31
C ILE A 117 -0.65 -11.59 14.84
N ALA A 118 -0.34 -12.47 13.89
CA ALA A 118 -0.45 -12.18 12.47
C ALA A 118 -1.90 -11.88 12.05
N LEU A 119 -2.87 -12.64 12.58
CA LEU A 119 -4.30 -12.37 12.35
C LEU A 119 -4.72 -11.00 12.89
N LEU A 120 -4.30 -10.65 14.10
CA LEU A 120 -4.60 -9.34 14.70
C LEU A 120 -3.95 -8.21 13.88
N GLN A 121 -2.72 -8.38 13.41
CA GLN A 121 -2.06 -7.39 12.54
C GLN A 121 -2.83 -7.19 11.22
N VAL A 122 -3.23 -8.27 10.54
CA VAL A 122 -4.04 -8.16 9.33
C VAL A 122 -5.35 -7.43 9.60
N LEU A 123 -6.03 -7.75 10.70
CA LEU A 123 -7.28 -7.10 11.10
C LEU A 123 -7.09 -5.61 11.39
N VAL A 124 -6.00 -5.21 12.06
CA VAL A 124 -5.67 -3.79 12.27
C VAL A 124 -5.40 -3.08 10.94
N LEU A 125 -4.64 -3.70 10.03
CA LEU A 125 -4.35 -3.12 8.71
C LEU A 125 -5.61 -2.96 7.86
N VAL A 126 -6.53 -3.93 7.90
CA VAL A 126 -7.83 -3.83 7.23
C VAL A 126 -8.65 -2.68 7.80
N PHE A 127 -8.75 -2.56 9.12
CA PHE A 127 -9.49 -1.46 9.72
C PHE A 127 -8.88 -0.09 9.41
N ALA A 128 -7.54 0.01 9.41
CA ALA A 128 -6.85 1.22 8.99
C ALA A 128 -7.17 1.57 7.52
N ALA A 129 -7.18 0.59 6.62
CA ALA A 129 -7.48 0.79 5.20
C ALA A 129 -8.94 1.20 4.94
N THR A 130 -9.90 0.79 5.78
CA THR A 130 -11.30 1.22 5.63
C THR A 130 -11.54 2.68 5.98
N GLY A 131 -10.62 3.32 6.72
CA GLY A 131 -10.80 4.69 7.21
C GLY A 131 -11.86 4.85 8.31
N ILE A 132 -12.46 3.76 8.80
CA ILE A 132 -13.45 3.77 9.90
C ILE A 132 -12.77 4.20 11.22
N ILE A 133 -11.49 3.86 11.38
CA ILE A 133 -10.64 4.34 12.48
C ILE A 133 -9.81 5.53 11.97
N SER A 134 -10.49 6.60 11.54
CA SER A 134 -9.82 7.88 11.27
C SER A 134 -10.02 8.80 12.48
N GLY A 135 -8.98 8.94 13.30
CA GLY A 135 -8.93 9.89 14.41
C GLY A 135 -8.55 11.32 13.99
N GLY A 136 -8.65 11.65 12.69
CA GLY A 136 -8.29 12.95 12.15
C GLY A 136 -9.53 13.80 11.84
N HIS A 137 -9.93 14.64 12.79
CA HIS A 137 -10.69 15.87 12.53
C HIS A 137 -9.75 17.07 12.45
#